data_AF-A0A3D5HCY7-F1
#
_entry.id   AF-A0A3D5HCY7-F1
#
_cell.length_a   1.000
_cell.length_b   1.000
_cell.length_c   1.000
_cell.angle_alpha   90.00
_cell.angle_beta   90.00
_cell.angle_gamma   90.00
#
_symmetry.space_group_name_H-M   'P 1'
#
loop_
_entity.id
_entity.type
_entity.pdbx_description
1 polymer ?
#
loop_
_entity_poly.entity_id
_entity_poly.type
_entity_poly.pdbx_seq_one_letter_code
_entity_poly.pdbx_strand_id
1 'polypeptide(L)'
;MVSSSFRFSIDRGGTFTDVYAEVPGESGFRVVKLLSEDPQNYPDAPREGIRRILEAVTGETFPKESFNADKIEWIRMGTTVATNALLERKGAKTTLVTTKGFRDLLQIGNQSRPKIFDLEISKLDLLYEEVVEVDERVRIVREDEKSSHDSGLEILEGTTGE
;
A
#
# COMPACT_ATOMS: atom_id res chain seq x y z
N MET A 1 -21.42 18.98 -16.38
CA MET A 1 -22.53 18.56 -15.51
C MET A 1 -22.04 18.63 -14.08
N VAL A 2 -22.79 19.26 -13.18
CA VAL A 2 -22.43 19.28 -11.75
C VAL A 2 -22.76 17.91 -11.16
N SER A 3 -21.84 17.31 -10.41
CA SER A 3 -22.05 16.00 -9.78
C SER A 3 -23.30 16.01 -8.89
N SER A 4 -24.05 14.91 -8.86
CA SER A 4 -25.18 14.72 -7.95
C SER A 4 -24.78 14.09 -6.61
N SER A 5 -23.51 13.67 -6.48
CA SER A 5 -22.97 12.97 -5.30
C SER A 5 -21.59 13.50 -4.91
N PHE A 6 -21.28 13.45 -3.61
CA PHE A 6 -20.01 13.87 -3.05
C PHE A 6 -18.88 12.97 -3.53
N ARG A 7 -17.70 13.57 -3.69
CA ARG A 7 -16.49 12.86 -4.08
C ARG A 7 -15.34 13.32 -3.20
N PHE A 8 -14.70 12.39 -2.51
CA PHE A 8 -13.66 12.69 -1.54
C PHE A 8 -12.29 12.18 -1.96
N SER A 9 -11.30 13.07 -1.97
CA SER A 9 -9.89 12.74 -2.08
C SER A 9 -9.20 13.04 -0.76
N ILE A 10 -8.53 12.05 -0.18
CA ILE A 10 -7.94 12.13 1.15
C ILE A 10 -6.46 11.81 1.05
N ASP A 11 -5.63 12.66 1.63
CA ASP A 11 -4.21 12.38 1.87
C ASP A 11 -3.94 12.29 3.37
N ARG A 12 -3.75 11.07 3.86
CA ARG A 12 -3.37 10.82 5.25
C ARG A 12 -1.85 10.82 5.39
N GLY A 13 -1.32 11.95 5.83
CA GLY A 13 0.06 12.15 6.23
C GLY A 13 0.38 11.60 7.63
N GLY A 14 1.64 11.71 8.04
CA GLY A 14 2.06 11.38 9.41
C GLY A 14 1.50 12.35 10.46
N THR A 15 1.53 13.65 10.20
CA THR A 15 1.05 14.68 11.14
C THR A 15 -0.36 15.17 10.84
N PHE A 16 -0.68 15.37 9.56
CA PHE A 16 -1.96 15.91 9.13
C PHE A 16 -2.64 15.02 8.10
N THR A 17 -3.96 15.04 8.12
CA THR A 17 -4.82 14.48 7.08
C THR A 17 -5.52 15.62 6.36
N ASP A 18 -5.32 15.69 5.05
CA ASP A 18 -5.99 16.65 4.19
C ASP A 18 -7.17 15.96 3.48
N VAL A 19 -8.37 16.51 3.62
CA VAL A 19 -9.60 16.01 3.01
C VAL A 19 -10.11 17.03 2.02
N TYR A 20 -10.12 16.67 0.75
CA TYR A 20 -10.70 17.44 -0.35
C TYR A 20 -12.05 16.83 -0.74
N ALA A 21 -13.05 17.67 -0.98
CA ALA A 21 -14.37 17.23 -1.40
C ALA A 21 -14.92 18.06 -2.56
N GLU A 22 -15.40 17.38 -3.62
CA GLU A 22 -16.33 17.98 -4.58
C GLU A 22 -17.74 17.81 -4.03
N VAL A 23 -18.49 18.91 -3.94
CA VAL A 23 -19.82 18.95 -3.34
C VAL A 23 -20.90 18.97 -4.43
N PRO A 24 -21.97 18.16 -4.30
CA PRO A 24 -23.07 18.17 -5.25
C PRO A 24 -23.70 19.55 -5.41
N GLY A 25 -23.95 19.96 -6.66
CA GLY A 25 -24.62 21.23 -6.94
C GLY A 25 -23.78 22.49 -6.71
N GLU A 26 -22.56 22.40 -6.14
CA GLU A 26 -21.65 23.53 -5.93
C GLU A 26 -20.56 23.58 -7.02
N SER A 27 -20.25 24.78 -7.50
CA SER A 27 -19.02 25.00 -8.27
C SER A 27 -17.84 25.22 -7.32
N GLY A 28 -16.87 24.32 -7.30
CA GLY A 28 -15.68 24.42 -6.46
C GLY A 28 -15.47 23.18 -5.59
N PHE A 29 -14.81 23.39 -4.45
CA PHE A 29 -14.44 22.31 -3.54
C PHE A 29 -14.41 22.78 -2.08
N ARG A 30 -14.49 21.82 -1.15
CA ARG A 30 -14.25 22.03 0.28
C ARG A 30 -12.97 21.33 0.68
N VAL A 31 -12.24 21.93 1.62
CA VAL A 31 -11.03 21.32 2.21
C VAL A 31 -11.13 21.39 3.72
N VAL A 32 -10.79 20.29 4.37
CA VAL A 32 -10.57 20.25 5.83
C VAL A 32 -9.20 19.63 6.09
N LYS A 33 -8.46 20.23 7.02
CA LYS A 33 -7.18 19.72 7.51
C LYS A 33 -7.32 19.35 8.98
N LEU A 34 -6.95 18.13 9.32
CA LEU A 34 -7.02 17.58 10.67
C LEU A 34 -5.67 17.04 11.08
N LEU A 35 -5.43 16.93 12.40
CA LEU A 35 -4.33 16.12 12.90
C LEU A 35 -4.61 14.66 12.51
N SER A 36 -3.60 13.94 12.01
CA SER A 36 -3.74 12.53 11.63
C SER A 36 -4.04 11.62 12.81
N GLU A 37 -3.63 12.03 14.01
CA GLU A 37 -3.85 11.34 15.27
C GLU A 37 -4.25 12.35 16.35
N ASP A 38 -5.49 12.26 16.81
CA ASP A 38 -6.06 13.11 17.87
C ASP A 38 -7.20 12.35 18.59
N PRO A 39 -6.87 11.28 19.32
CA PRO A 39 -7.86 10.36 19.88
C PRO A 39 -8.77 10.99 20.93
N GLN A 40 -8.43 12.18 21.46
CA GLN A 40 -9.28 12.92 22.39
C GLN A 40 -10.51 13.52 21.70
N ASN A 41 -10.39 13.85 20.40
CA ASN A 41 -11.44 14.55 19.67
C ASN A 41 -12.21 13.63 18.73
N TYR A 42 -11.50 12.75 18.01
CA TYR A 42 -12.05 11.83 17.02
C TYR A 42 -11.18 10.57 16.88
N PRO A 43 -11.78 9.39 16.57
CA PRO A 43 -11.04 8.15 16.44
C PRO A 43 -10.24 8.04 15.14
N ASP A 44 -10.67 8.73 14.07
CA ASP A 44 -10.05 8.63 12.75
C ASP A 44 -10.21 9.93 11.95
N ALA A 45 -9.08 10.53 11.54
CA ALA A 45 -9.06 11.83 10.87
C ALA A 45 -9.76 11.81 9.49
N PRO A 46 -9.56 10.81 8.60
CA PRO A 46 -10.33 10.71 7.36
C PRO A 46 -11.84 10.72 7.55
N ARG A 47 -12.37 9.86 8.43
CA ARG A 47 -13.81 9.81 8.72
C ARG A 47 -14.32 11.13 9.30
N GLU A 48 -13.55 11.73 10.21
CA GLU A 48 -13.91 13.02 10.81
C GLU A 48 -13.96 14.14 9.76
N GLY A 49 -13.01 14.17 8.82
CA GLY A 49 -13.00 15.19 7.76
C GLY A 49 -14.19 15.05 6.81
N ILE A 50 -14.56 13.83 6.43
CA ILE A 50 -15.78 13.55 5.67
C ILE A 50 -17.01 14.04 6.45
N ARG A 51 -17.11 13.64 7.73
CA ARG A 51 -18.24 14.00 8.60
C ARG A 51 -18.40 15.53 8.69
N ARG A 52 -17.34 16.28 8.99
CA ARG A 52 -17.39 17.75 9.07
C ARG A 52 -17.87 18.41 7.79
N ILE A 53 -17.43 17.91 6.62
CA ILE A 53 -17.86 18.45 5.33
C ILE A 53 -19.34 18.14 5.08
N LEU A 54 -19.77 16.90 5.36
CA LEU A 54 -21.18 16.51 5.21
C LEU A 54 -22.08 17.35 6.12
N GLU A 55 -21.74 17.53 7.39
CA GLU A 55 -22.52 18.35 8.32
C GLU A 55 -22.57 19.82 7.87
N ALA A 56 -21.44 20.38 7.45
CA ALA A 56 -21.36 21.78 7.00
C ALA A 56 -22.17 22.05 5.72
N VAL A 57 -22.32 21.05 4.85
CA VAL A 57 -23.07 21.19 3.58
C VAL A 57 -24.54 20.82 3.73
N THR A 58 -24.84 19.75 4.45
CA THR A 58 -26.21 19.21 4.56
C THR A 58 -27.00 19.82 5.72
N GLY A 59 -26.31 20.35 6.75
CA GLY A 59 -26.92 20.79 8.00
C GLY A 59 -27.36 19.64 8.91
N GLU A 60 -27.22 18.38 8.47
CA GLU A 60 -27.46 17.21 9.31
C GLU A 60 -26.34 17.05 10.33
N THR A 61 -26.64 16.48 11.50
CA THR A 61 -25.63 16.15 12.51
C THR A 61 -25.46 14.64 12.55
N PHE A 62 -24.22 14.17 12.53
CA PHE A 62 -23.89 12.76 12.59
C PHE A 62 -23.14 12.41 13.88
N PRO A 63 -23.33 11.19 14.42
CA PRO A 63 -22.48 10.69 15.51
C PRO A 63 -20.99 10.74 15.12
N LYS A 64 -20.09 10.90 16.09
CA LYS A 64 -18.64 11.01 15.83
C LYS A 64 -18.04 9.83 15.05
N GLU A 65 -18.66 8.66 15.12
CA GLU A 65 -18.15 7.39 14.57
C GLU A 65 -18.79 6.98 13.25
N SER A 66 -19.78 7.74 12.76
CA SER A 66 -20.58 7.36 11.59
C SER A 66 -21.06 8.56 10.81
N PHE A 67 -21.40 8.37 9.54
CA PHE A 67 -22.11 9.35 8.72
C PHE A 67 -22.94 8.60 7.67
N ASN A 68 -23.93 9.27 7.07
CA ASN A 68 -24.65 8.68 5.94
C ASN A 68 -23.80 8.79 4.66
N ALA A 69 -23.49 7.64 4.04
CA ALA A 69 -22.70 7.54 2.82
C ALA A 69 -23.54 7.48 1.52
N ASP A 70 -24.88 7.51 1.59
CA ASP A 70 -25.79 7.33 0.45
C ASP A 70 -25.54 8.31 -0.70
N LYS A 71 -25.06 9.53 -0.37
CA LYS A 71 -24.76 10.58 -1.35
C LYS A 71 -23.28 10.67 -1.71
N ILE A 72 -22.47 9.66 -1.37
CA ILE A 72 -21.04 9.62 -1.69
C ILE A 72 -20.83 8.69 -2.89
N GLU A 73 -20.28 9.22 -3.97
CA GLU A 73 -19.97 8.43 -5.17
C GLU A 73 -18.71 7.61 -4.98
N TRP A 74 -17.65 8.24 -4.44
CA TRP A 74 -16.39 7.57 -4.14
C TRP A 74 -15.59 8.30 -3.08
N ILE A 75 -14.73 7.53 -2.41
CA ILE A 75 -13.67 8.01 -1.53
C ILE A 75 -12.36 7.43 -2.05
N ARG A 76 -11.40 8.29 -2.38
CA ARG A 76 -10.04 7.92 -2.73
C ARG A 76 -9.13 8.36 -1.62
N MET A 77 -8.35 7.42 -1.07
CA MET A 77 -7.42 7.70 0.00
C MET A 77 -6.01 7.31 -0.42
N GLY A 78 -5.12 8.30 -0.42
CA GLY A 78 -3.68 8.10 -0.35
C GLY A 78 -3.22 8.18 1.10
N THR A 79 -2.22 7.40 1.47
CA THR A 79 -1.59 7.52 2.78
C THR A 79 -0.09 7.30 2.70
N THR A 80 0.63 8.01 3.55
CA THR A 80 2.07 7.85 3.74
C THR A 80 2.42 6.87 4.87
N VAL A 81 1.43 6.29 5.56
CA VAL A 81 1.65 5.40 6.71
C VAL A 81 2.53 4.21 6.35
N ALA A 82 2.27 3.54 5.22
CA ALA A 82 3.05 2.37 4.78
C ALA A 82 4.50 2.75 4.45
N THR A 83 4.69 3.84 3.70
CA THR A 83 6.02 4.32 3.32
C THR A 83 6.83 4.77 4.54
N ASN A 84 6.19 5.48 5.48
CA ASN A 84 6.86 5.88 6.72
C ASN A 84 7.20 4.68 7.60
N ALA A 85 6.31 3.70 7.71
CA ALA A 85 6.60 2.46 8.42
C ALA A 85 7.82 1.73 7.82
N LEU A 86 7.96 1.72 6.50
CA LEU A 86 9.12 1.16 5.81
C LEU A 86 10.40 1.96 6.09
N LEU A 87 10.35 3.28 5.97
CA LEU A 87 11.50 4.17 6.19
C LEU A 87 11.97 4.16 7.65
N GLU A 88 11.04 4.11 8.60
CA GLU A 88 11.29 4.08 10.04
C GLU A 88 11.54 2.67 10.57
N ARG A 89 11.52 1.65 9.70
CA ARG A 89 11.67 0.22 10.07
C ARG A 89 10.65 -0.24 11.13
N LYS A 90 9.46 0.34 11.14
CA LYS A 90 8.34 0.01 12.04
C LYS A 90 7.39 -1.00 11.39
N GLY A 91 7.91 -2.16 11.03
CA GLY A 91 7.15 -3.26 10.45
C GLY A 91 6.98 -4.44 11.42
N ALA A 92 6.18 -5.42 11.02
CA ALA A 92 6.19 -6.72 11.66
C ALA A 92 7.50 -7.46 11.34
N LYS A 93 7.89 -8.38 12.22
CA LYS A 93 9.01 -9.30 11.94
C LYS A 93 8.66 -10.19 10.76
N THR A 94 9.59 -10.36 9.82
CA THR A 94 9.38 -11.17 8.61
C THR A 94 10.50 -12.17 8.41
N THR A 95 10.16 -13.30 7.77
CA THR A 95 11.08 -14.37 7.38
C THR A 95 11.02 -14.53 5.86
N LEU A 96 12.17 -14.58 5.21
CA LEU A 96 12.28 -14.88 3.78
C LEU A 96 12.24 -16.41 3.59
N VAL A 97 11.23 -16.90 2.88
CA VAL A 97 11.22 -18.29 2.41
C VAL A 97 11.69 -18.30 0.96
N THR A 98 12.74 -19.05 0.67
CA THR A 98 13.36 -19.09 -0.67
C THR A 98 13.86 -20.48 -1.01
N THR A 99 14.28 -20.67 -2.25
CA THR A 99 14.83 -21.95 -2.68
C THR A 99 16.19 -22.22 -2.05
N LYS A 100 16.46 -23.48 -1.71
CA LYS A 100 17.76 -23.93 -1.21
C LYS A 100 18.91 -23.49 -2.12
N GLY A 101 19.97 -22.95 -1.53
CA GLY A 101 21.10 -22.34 -2.25
C GLY A 101 20.88 -20.89 -2.70
N PHE A 102 19.71 -20.29 -2.43
CA PHE A 102 19.39 -18.90 -2.75
C PHE A 102 19.20 -18.01 -1.51
N ARG A 103 19.67 -18.47 -0.34
CA ARG A 103 19.60 -17.75 0.93
C ARG A 103 19.96 -16.26 0.83
N ASP A 104 21.05 -15.97 0.12
CA ASP A 104 21.66 -14.64 0.08
C ASP A 104 21.13 -13.77 -1.08
N LEU A 105 20.11 -14.23 -1.82
CA LEU A 105 19.65 -13.56 -3.05
C LEU A 105 19.31 -12.08 -2.83
N LEU A 106 18.55 -11.74 -1.79
CA LEU A 106 18.21 -10.34 -1.49
C LEU A 106 19.37 -9.53 -0.87
N GLN A 107 20.35 -10.20 -0.25
CA GLN A 107 21.57 -9.55 0.28
C GLN A 107 22.57 -9.21 -0.83
N ILE A 108 22.63 -10.06 -1.86
CA ILE A 108 23.38 -9.83 -3.10
C ILE A 108 22.66 -8.75 -3.92
N GLY A 109 21.33 -8.80 -3.99
CA GLY A 109 20.54 -7.89 -4.80
C GLY A 109 20.89 -7.99 -6.29
N ASN A 110 20.78 -6.89 -7.02
CA ASN A 110 21.09 -6.82 -8.45
C ASN A 110 22.53 -6.34 -8.74
N GLN A 111 23.40 -6.29 -7.73
CA GLN A 111 24.78 -5.81 -7.84
C GLN A 111 24.93 -4.38 -8.40
N SER A 112 23.85 -3.58 -8.45
CA SER A 112 23.93 -2.20 -8.93
C SER A 112 24.76 -1.35 -7.99
N ARG A 113 25.76 -0.65 -8.55
CA ARG A 113 26.62 0.27 -7.81
C ARG A 113 26.40 1.70 -8.31
N PRO A 114 25.66 2.55 -7.57
CA PRO A 114 25.46 3.95 -7.96
C PRO A 114 26.78 4.70 -8.14
N LYS A 115 27.80 4.35 -7.33
CA LYS A 115 29.18 4.83 -7.45
C LYS A 115 30.11 3.64 -7.68
N ILE A 116 30.35 3.29 -8.94
CA ILE A 116 31.10 2.06 -9.29
C ILE A 116 32.54 2.00 -8.77
N PHE A 117 33.16 3.17 -8.55
CA PHE A 117 34.56 3.30 -8.08
C PHE A 117 34.70 3.50 -6.57
N ASP A 118 33.60 3.53 -5.82
CA ASP A 118 33.67 3.66 -4.37
C ASP A 118 34.17 2.34 -3.75
N LEU A 119 35.23 2.44 -2.94
CA LEU A 119 35.83 1.28 -2.27
C LEU A 119 35.05 0.89 -1.01
N GLU A 120 34.37 1.87 -0.39
CA GLU A 120 33.56 1.66 0.82
C GLU A 120 32.08 1.63 0.45
N ILE A 121 31.55 0.43 0.25
CA ILE A 121 30.18 0.24 -0.22
C ILE A 121 29.26 0.06 0.98
N SER A 122 28.39 1.04 1.21
CA SER A 122 27.27 0.87 2.13
C SER A 122 26.09 0.20 1.42
N LYS A 123 25.71 -0.99 1.89
CA LYS A 123 24.50 -1.69 1.42
C LYS A 123 23.33 -1.33 2.32
N LEU A 124 22.12 -1.35 1.77
CA LEU A 124 20.90 -1.22 2.57
C LEU A 124 20.72 -2.46 3.45
N ASP A 125 20.27 -2.26 4.68
CA ASP A 125 19.94 -3.36 5.59
C ASP A 125 18.74 -4.17 5.08
N LEU A 126 18.74 -5.46 5.38
CA LEU A 126 17.68 -6.39 5.01
C LEU A 126 16.40 -6.12 5.82
N LEU A 127 15.23 -6.45 5.25
CA LEU A 127 13.93 -6.27 5.91
C LEU A 127 13.49 -7.50 6.73
N TYR A 128 14.01 -8.68 6.40
CA TYR A 128 13.71 -9.93 7.08
C TYR A 128 14.74 -10.22 8.19
N GLU A 129 14.31 -10.97 9.21
CA GLU A 129 15.18 -11.40 10.31
C GLU A 129 15.82 -12.77 10.03
N GLU A 130 15.11 -13.64 9.34
CA GLU A 130 15.52 -15.02 9.10
C GLU A 130 15.28 -15.46 7.65
N VAL A 131 16.00 -16.48 7.23
CA VAL A 131 15.82 -17.14 5.93
C VAL A 131 15.59 -18.62 6.13
N VAL A 132 14.50 -19.11 5.54
CA VAL A 132 14.14 -20.53 5.47
C VAL A 132 14.29 -20.99 4.03
N GLU A 133 15.08 -22.04 3.83
CA GLU A 133 15.36 -22.60 2.52
C GLU A 133 14.53 -23.86 2.27
N VAL A 134 13.85 -23.90 1.14
CA VAL A 134 13.03 -25.04 0.69
C VAL A 134 13.78 -25.79 -0.39
N ASP A 135 13.89 -27.12 -0.24
CA ASP A 135 14.50 -28.00 -1.25
C ASP A 135 13.53 -28.22 -2.41
N GLU A 136 13.44 -27.22 -3.28
CA GLU A 136 12.65 -27.25 -4.52
C GLU A 136 13.48 -26.77 -5.70
N ARG A 137 13.03 -27.07 -6.93
CA ARG A 137 13.43 -26.34 -8.14
C ARG A 137 12.27 -26.25 -9.12
N VAL A 138 12.05 -25.05 -9.66
CA VAL A 138 11.14 -24.82 -10.79
C VAL A 138 11.89 -24.21 -11.99
N ARG A 139 11.45 -24.58 -13.20
CA ARG A 139 11.90 -23.97 -14.45
C ARG A 139 10.70 -23.83 -15.38
N ILE A 140 10.74 -22.81 -16.25
CA ILE A 140 9.73 -22.67 -17.30
C ILE A 140 9.95 -23.80 -18.31
N VAL A 141 8.89 -24.54 -18.61
CA VAL A 141 8.87 -25.54 -19.69
C VAL A 141 8.69 -24.82 -21.01
N ARG A 142 9.59 -25.06 -21.96
CA ARG A 142 9.48 -24.50 -23.32
C ARG A 142 8.55 -25.36 -24.19
N GLU A 143 7.91 -24.77 -25.20
CA GLU A 143 6.91 -25.46 -26.02
C GLU A 143 7.47 -26.69 -26.75
N ASP A 144 8.72 -26.62 -27.19
CA ASP A 144 9.46 -27.69 -27.85
C ASP A 144 9.81 -28.88 -26.92
N GLU A 145 9.75 -28.67 -25.60
CA GLU A 145 10.03 -29.68 -24.57
C GLU A 145 8.75 -30.36 -24.03
N LYS A 146 7.56 -29.87 -24.38
CA LYS A 146 6.28 -30.44 -23.91
C LYS A 146 6.04 -31.88 -24.39
N SER A 147 6.66 -32.27 -25.50
CA SER A 147 6.53 -33.60 -26.12
C SER A 147 7.57 -34.61 -25.63
N SER A 148 8.63 -34.17 -24.96
CA SER A 148 9.66 -35.04 -24.37
C SER A 148 9.26 -35.47 -22.96
N HIS A 149 8.42 -36.51 -22.87
CA HIS A 149 7.84 -37.06 -21.62
C HIS A 149 8.84 -37.76 -20.66
N ASP A 150 10.16 -37.64 -20.84
CA ASP A 150 11.13 -38.54 -20.19
C ASP A 150 12.03 -37.89 -19.13
N SER A 151 11.65 -36.75 -18.54
CA SER A 151 12.48 -36.11 -17.52
C SER A 151 12.21 -36.58 -16.08
N GLY A 152 11.13 -37.32 -15.83
CA GLY A 152 10.71 -37.72 -14.48
C GLY A 152 10.30 -36.55 -13.58
N LEU A 153 10.16 -35.34 -14.13
CA LEU A 153 9.77 -34.12 -13.42
C LEU A 153 8.27 -33.90 -13.56
N GLU A 154 7.64 -33.42 -12.48
CA GLU A 154 6.24 -33.03 -12.47
C GLU A 154 6.06 -31.73 -13.28
N ILE A 155 5.16 -31.75 -14.27
CA ILE A 155 4.77 -30.56 -15.02
C ILE A 155 3.49 -30.02 -14.38
N LEU A 156 3.60 -28.81 -13.83
CA LEU A 156 2.48 -28.09 -13.24
C LEU A 156 2.14 -26.87 -14.08
N GLU A 157 0.86 -26.68 -14.37
CA GLU A 157 0.36 -25.42 -14.91
C GLU A 157 0.13 -24.46 -13.75
N GLY A 158 0.81 -23.31 -13.78
CA GLY A 158 0.70 -22.27 -12.78
C GLY A 158 0.42 -20.93 -13.44
N THR A 159 -0.38 -20.10 -12.78
CA THR A 159 -0.55 -18.70 -13.16
C THR A 159 0.57 -17.89 -12.53
N THR A 160 1.32 -17.13 -13.33
CA THR A 160 2.11 -16.03 -12.77
C THR A 160 1.14 -15.05 -12.12
N GLY A 161 1.27 -14.79 -10.81
CA GLY A 161 0.40 -13.83 -10.15
C GLY A 161 0.49 -12.46 -10.83
N GLU A 162 -0.65 -11.85 -11.10
CA GLU A 162 -0.78 -10.41 -11.39
C GLU A 162 -0.71 -9.60 -10.10
#